data_AF-A0A1Y1I069-F1
#
_entry.id   AF-A0A1Y1I069-F1
#
_cell.length_a   1.000
_cell.length_b   1.000
_cell.length_c   1.000
_cell.angle_alpha   90.00
_cell.angle_beta   90.00
_cell.angle_gamma   90.00
#
_symmetry.space_group_name_H-M   'P 1'
#
loop_
_entity.id
_entity.type
_entity.pdbx_description
1 polymer ?
#
loop_
_entity_poly.entity_id
_entity_poly.type
_entity_poly.pdbx_seq_one_letter_code
_entity_poly.pdbx_strand_id
1 'polypeptide(L)'
;MEVLGAIFVAEPHLGRINRHQAYKFQIHARGEVVQLLNHLMPRSRNCEKRVAEETGLLRGILKYAACLQNGTARIYAETHFACLALVCSAAASEKADLWALKGDLYEVIGHVLANVKSWEQVDLARRLLCATMKADLEDNILSQYPSIGSSLLAMRSAGDRMGAETWDCVVNHAVRQFWREELQDLSSKGAESYLDERFRADEKAVRRAVQLGKMFSAPSEETCQTFYVEKPRSKQRTAETEPAEVGAVGAASVPVKPRLERRKCSHSSCGNVESMGGTFQICGRCRLAVYCSKACQKLAWRTGHKDFCH
;
A
#
# COMPACT_ATOMS: atom_id res chain seq x y z
N MET A 1 29.16 -21.66 -29.16
CA MET A 1 27.94 -22.31 -28.66
C MET A 1 28.37 -23.49 -27.79
N GLU A 2 28.83 -23.25 -26.55
CA GLU A 2 29.10 -24.33 -25.56
C GLU A 2 29.53 -23.79 -24.17
N VAL A 3 28.94 -22.70 -23.67
CA VAL A 3 29.17 -22.26 -22.27
C VAL A 3 27.95 -21.51 -21.72
N LEU A 4 26.79 -22.15 -21.61
CA LEU A 4 25.67 -21.71 -20.74
C LEU A 4 24.77 -22.91 -20.41
N GLY A 5 25.39 -23.99 -19.93
CA GLY A 5 24.68 -25.15 -19.41
C GLY A 5 24.50 -25.03 -17.90
N ALA A 6 23.25 -25.05 -17.45
CA ALA A 6 22.78 -25.24 -16.08
C ALA A 6 23.02 -24.09 -15.07
N ILE A 7 22.10 -23.11 -15.08
CA ILE A 7 21.64 -22.47 -13.84
C ILE A 7 20.22 -22.98 -13.60
N PHE A 8 20.11 -24.20 -13.06
CA PHE A 8 18.89 -24.63 -12.37
C PHE A 8 18.87 -23.92 -11.02
N VAL A 9 18.03 -22.90 -10.88
CA VAL A 9 17.67 -22.39 -9.55
C VAL A 9 16.82 -23.47 -8.91
N ALA A 10 17.42 -24.25 -8.01
CA ALA A 10 16.66 -25.17 -7.17
C ALA A 10 15.59 -24.37 -6.42
N GLU A 11 14.34 -24.83 -6.47
CA GLU A 11 13.25 -24.26 -5.67
C GLU A 11 13.69 -24.22 -4.20
N PRO A 12 13.77 -23.04 -3.55
CA PRO A 12 14.14 -23.00 -2.16
C PRO A 12 13.01 -23.61 -1.34
N HIS A 13 13.30 -24.69 -0.63
CA HIS A 13 12.43 -25.20 0.42
C HIS A 13 12.09 -24.05 1.39
N LEU A 14 10.80 -23.73 1.49
CA LEU A 14 10.21 -22.61 2.27
C LEU A 14 10.32 -22.84 3.79
N GLY A 15 11.54 -23.03 4.29
CA GLY A 15 11.87 -22.83 5.70
C GLY A 15 12.02 -21.33 6.01
N ARG A 16 11.67 -20.91 7.24
CA ARG A 16 11.75 -19.51 7.70
C ARG A 16 13.10 -18.87 7.34
N ILE A 17 13.09 -18.03 6.31
CA ILE A 17 14.23 -17.23 5.91
C ILE A 17 14.52 -16.23 7.03
N ASN A 18 15.70 -16.29 7.63
CA ASN A 18 16.06 -15.36 8.69
C ASN A 18 16.44 -13.98 8.09
N ARG A 19 16.42 -12.94 8.93
CA ARG A 19 16.63 -11.54 8.50
C ARG A 19 18.00 -11.30 7.83
N HIS A 20 19.00 -12.10 8.17
CA HIS A 20 20.33 -12.05 7.55
C HIS A 20 20.34 -12.67 6.14
N GLN A 21 19.61 -13.77 5.94
CA GLN A 21 19.40 -14.37 4.62
C GLN A 21 18.59 -13.43 3.72
N ALA A 22 17.55 -12.77 4.25
CA ALA A 22 16.80 -11.75 3.51
C ALA A 22 17.68 -10.56 3.07
N TYR A 23 18.60 -10.10 3.93
CA TYR A 23 19.55 -9.04 3.61
C TYR A 23 20.59 -9.46 2.56
N LYS A 24 21.12 -10.69 2.65
CA LYS A 24 22.00 -11.26 1.61
C LYS A 24 21.27 -11.38 0.27
N PHE A 25 20.03 -11.85 0.29
CA PHE A 25 19.16 -11.86 -0.88
C PHE A 25 18.90 -10.46 -1.44
N GLN A 26 18.76 -9.44 -0.60
CA GLN A 26 18.57 -8.06 -1.04
C GLN A 26 19.81 -7.49 -1.75
N ILE A 27 21.01 -7.73 -1.21
CA ILE A 27 22.27 -7.32 -1.86
C ILE A 27 22.45 -8.08 -3.18
N HIS A 28 22.16 -9.38 -3.19
CA HIS A 28 22.25 -10.23 -4.38
C HIS A 28 21.24 -9.78 -5.45
N ALA A 29 19.97 -9.62 -5.11
CA ALA A 29 18.93 -9.15 -6.01
C ALA A 29 19.23 -7.75 -6.55
N ARG A 30 19.81 -6.84 -5.73
CA ARG A 30 20.26 -5.52 -6.21
C ARG A 30 21.42 -5.63 -7.19
N GLY A 31 22.40 -6.50 -6.91
CA GLY A 31 23.52 -6.79 -7.81
C GLY A 31 23.04 -7.40 -9.13
N GLU A 32 22.13 -8.36 -9.06
CA GLU A 32 21.54 -9.01 -10.23
C GLU A 32 20.62 -8.09 -11.01
N VAL A 33 19.81 -7.23 -10.37
CA VAL A 33 19.01 -6.21 -11.06
C VAL A 33 19.91 -5.22 -11.79
N VAL A 34 21.03 -4.80 -11.20
CA VAL A 34 22.01 -3.92 -11.87
C VAL A 34 22.71 -4.65 -13.02
N GLN A 35 23.11 -5.91 -12.84
CA GLN A 35 23.68 -6.72 -13.92
C GLN A 35 22.66 -6.99 -15.03
N LEU A 36 21.40 -7.19 -14.69
CA LEU A 36 20.27 -7.38 -15.60
C LEU A 36 19.99 -6.10 -16.38
N LEU A 37 19.97 -4.93 -15.73
CA LEU A 37 19.87 -3.63 -16.39
C LEU A 37 21.01 -3.42 -17.40
N ASN A 38 22.23 -3.87 -17.06
CA ASN A 38 23.37 -3.84 -17.98
C ASN A 38 23.26 -4.89 -19.11
N HIS A 39 22.62 -6.04 -18.87
CA HIS A 39 22.39 -7.10 -19.88
C HIS A 39 21.21 -6.82 -20.81
N LEU A 40 20.20 -6.10 -20.34
CA LEU A 40 19.06 -5.62 -21.14
C LEU A 40 19.50 -4.52 -22.14
N MET A 41 20.73 -4.04 -22.03
CA MET A 41 21.36 -3.00 -22.85
C MET A 41 22.53 -3.55 -23.68
N PRO A 42 22.33 -4.52 -24.61
CA PRO A 42 22.83 -4.30 -25.99
C PRO A 42 22.02 -4.96 -27.14
N ARG A 43 22.39 -4.52 -28.36
CA ARG A 43 21.84 -4.77 -29.73
C ARG A 43 21.99 -6.23 -30.20
N SER A 44 20.90 -6.99 -30.32
CA SER A 44 20.91 -8.33 -30.97
C SER A 44 19.57 -8.64 -31.67
N ARG A 45 19.61 -9.50 -32.69
CA ARG A 45 18.60 -9.66 -33.77
C ARG A 45 17.52 -10.75 -33.56
N ASN A 46 17.49 -11.48 -32.44
CA ASN A 46 16.44 -12.49 -32.19
C ASN A 46 15.44 -12.00 -31.13
N CYS A 47 14.31 -11.46 -31.60
CA CYS A 47 13.33 -10.73 -30.77
C CYS A 47 12.41 -11.66 -29.95
N GLU A 48 11.77 -12.65 -30.59
CA GLU A 48 10.66 -13.42 -29.97
C GLU A 48 11.07 -14.29 -28.77
N LYS A 49 12.14 -15.07 -28.91
CA LYS A 49 12.65 -15.91 -27.81
C LYS A 49 13.06 -15.07 -26.60
N ARG A 50 13.62 -13.88 -26.87
CA ARG A 50 14.05 -12.94 -25.84
C ARG A 50 12.85 -12.31 -25.12
N VAL A 51 11.80 -11.97 -25.84
CA VAL A 51 10.55 -11.47 -25.24
C VAL A 51 9.94 -12.49 -24.28
N ALA A 52 9.90 -13.77 -24.65
CA ALA A 52 9.40 -14.84 -23.77
C ALA A 52 10.25 -15.02 -22.51
N GLU A 53 11.59 -15.02 -22.63
CA GLU A 53 12.53 -15.12 -21.51
C GLU A 53 12.43 -13.92 -20.57
N GLU A 54 12.39 -12.70 -21.11
CA GLU A 54 12.26 -11.46 -20.33
C GLU A 54 10.89 -11.38 -19.64
N THR A 55 9.81 -11.84 -20.30
CA THR A 55 8.46 -11.93 -19.71
C THR A 55 8.42 -12.93 -18.54
N GLY A 56 9.04 -14.11 -18.71
CA GLY A 56 9.15 -15.12 -17.65
C GLY A 56 9.90 -14.61 -16.43
N LEU A 57 11.00 -13.90 -16.65
CA LEU A 57 11.79 -13.27 -15.58
C LEU A 57 10.99 -12.20 -14.83
N LEU A 58 10.31 -11.30 -15.54
CA LEU A 58 9.47 -10.27 -14.92
C LEU A 58 8.35 -10.90 -14.08
N ARG A 59 7.73 -11.98 -14.56
CA ARG A 59 6.73 -12.74 -13.77
C ARG A 59 7.32 -13.26 -12.46
N GLY A 60 8.53 -13.82 -12.50
CA GLY A 60 9.23 -14.29 -11.30
C GLY A 60 9.50 -13.17 -10.29
N ILE A 61 9.93 -12.02 -10.79
CA ILE A 61 10.17 -10.81 -10.00
C ILE A 61 8.87 -10.32 -9.33
N LEU A 62 7.75 -10.26 -10.06
CA LEU A 62 6.45 -9.85 -9.53
C LEU A 62 5.94 -10.82 -8.46
N LYS A 63 6.05 -12.13 -8.70
CA LYS A 63 5.69 -13.17 -7.70
C LYS A 63 6.52 -13.04 -6.42
N TYR A 64 7.83 -12.84 -6.55
CA TYR A 64 8.70 -12.61 -5.40
C TYR A 64 8.27 -11.37 -4.62
N ALA A 65 7.99 -10.25 -5.31
CA ALA A 65 7.51 -9.03 -4.68
C ALA A 65 6.16 -9.24 -3.94
N ALA A 66 5.25 -10.03 -4.52
CA ALA A 66 3.98 -10.41 -3.87
C ALA A 66 4.20 -11.26 -2.61
N CYS A 67 5.19 -12.14 -2.58
CA CYS A 67 5.53 -12.94 -1.39
C CYS A 67 6.08 -12.11 -0.22
N LEU A 68 6.55 -10.88 -0.45
CA LEU A 68 7.11 -10.00 0.58
C LEU A 68 6.05 -9.30 1.46
N GLN A 69 4.76 -9.61 1.32
CA GLN A 69 3.63 -8.99 2.04
C GLN A 69 3.78 -8.93 3.59
N ASN A 70 4.70 -9.72 4.19
CA ASN A 70 4.95 -9.77 5.63
C ASN A 70 6.27 -9.11 6.09
N GLY A 71 7.02 -8.44 5.20
CA GLY A 71 8.33 -7.82 5.50
C GLY A 71 8.26 -6.40 6.07
N THR A 72 9.40 -5.87 6.55
CA THR A 72 9.51 -4.46 6.97
C THR A 72 9.21 -3.53 5.81
N ALA A 73 8.23 -2.63 5.99
CA ALA A 73 7.59 -1.81 4.97
C ALA A 73 8.50 -1.03 4.01
N ARG A 74 9.76 -0.77 4.38
CA ARG A 74 10.74 -0.08 3.55
C ARG A 74 11.34 -0.96 2.46
N ILE A 75 11.71 -2.20 2.80
CA ILE A 75 12.27 -3.18 1.85
C ILE A 75 11.19 -3.58 0.84
N TYR A 76 9.95 -3.70 1.31
CA TYR A 76 8.80 -3.95 0.45
C TYR A 76 8.67 -2.88 -0.62
N ALA A 77 8.66 -1.60 -0.24
CA ALA A 77 8.60 -0.51 -1.20
C ALA A 77 9.77 -0.57 -2.17
N GLU A 78 11.02 -0.53 -1.70
CA GLU A 78 12.21 -0.43 -2.57
C GLU A 78 12.31 -1.58 -3.59
N THR A 79 12.06 -2.83 -3.16
CA THR A 79 12.05 -3.98 -4.08
C THR A 79 10.91 -3.86 -5.09
N HIS A 80 9.71 -3.49 -4.63
CA HIS A 80 8.55 -3.33 -5.50
C HIS A 80 8.74 -2.18 -6.52
N PHE A 81 9.35 -1.07 -6.12
CA PHE A 81 9.73 0.05 -7.01
C PHE A 81 10.73 -0.37 -8.08
N ALA A 82 11.73 -1.17 -7.71
CA ALA A 82 12.71 -1.70 -8.67
C ALA A 82 12.05 -2.64 -9.68
N CYS A 83 11.16 -3.53 -9.22
CA CYS A 83 10.39 -4.45 -10.08
C CYS A 83 9.54 -3.68 -11.09
N LEU A 84 8.85 -2.65 -10.61
CA LEU A 84 7.96 -1.82 -11.40
C LEU A 84 8.71 -0.93 -12.40
N ALA A 85 9.89 -0.40 -12.03
CA ALA A 85 10.75 0.32 -12.95
C ALA A 85 11.27 -0.59 -14.07
N LEU A 86 11.62 -1.85 -13.76
CA LEU A 86 12.00 -2.85 -14.75
C LEU A 86 10.86 -3.18 -15.70
N VAL A 87 9.64 -3.39 -15.18
CA VAL A 87 8.45 -3.61 -16.02
C VAL A 87 8.20 -2.41 -16.93
N CYS A 88 8.20 -1.18 -16.40
CA CYS A 88 8.01 0.03 -17.20
C CYS A 88 9.08 0.18 -18.28
N SER A 89 10.33 -0.15 -17.97
CA SER A 89 11.43 -0.12 -18.94
C SER A 89 11.27 -1.18 -20.02
N ALA A 90 10.88 -2.40 -19.64
CA ALA A 90 10.67 -3.50 -20.58
C ALA A 90 9.48 -3.21 -21.51
N ALA A 91 8.37 -2.73 -20.95
CA ALA A 91 7.19 -2.22 -21.64
C ALA A 91 7.55 -1.16 -22.69
N ALA A 92 8.27 -0.11 -22.28
CA ALA A 92 8.65 0.98 -23.17
C ALA A 92 9.61 0.55 -24.29
N SER A 93 10.30 -0.57 -24.11
CA SER A 93 11.22 -1.12 -25.11
C SER A 93 10.62 -2.23 -25.97
N GLU A 94 9.32 -2.55 -25.81
CA GLU A 94 8.62 -3.66 -26.48
C GLU A 94 9.28 -5.04 -26.23
N LYS A 95 10.10 -5.17 -25.19
CA LYS A 95 10.83 -6.41 -24.91
C LYS A 95 10.11 -7.38 -23.97
N ALA A 96 8.94 -6.99 -23.45
CA ALA A 96 8.12 -7.85 -22.61
C ALA A 96 6.68 -7.86 -23.11
N ASP A 97 6.08 -9.04 -23.06
CA ASP A 97 4.66 -9.21 -23.31
C ASP A 97 3.87 -8.81 -22.07
N LEU A 98 3.45 -7.55 -22.02
CA LEU A 98 2.61 -7.04 -20.92
C LEU A 98 1.24 -7.70 -20.89
N TRP A 99 0.74 -8.20 -22.02
CA TRP A 99 -0.54 -8.90 -22.07
C TRP A 99 -0.48 -10.16 -21.22
N ALA A 100 0.62 -10.93 -21.31
CA ALA A 100 0.82 -12.10 -20.48
C ALA A 100 0.92 -11.76 -18.98
N LEU A 101 1.35 -10.55 -18.62
CA LEU A 101 1.57 -10.12 -17.24
C LEU A 101 0.41 -9.31 -16.64
N LYS A 102 -0.64 -8.98 -17.42
CA LYS A 102 -1.65 -7.99 -17.02
C LYS A 102 -2.30 -8.23 -15.66
N GLY A 103 -2.61 -9.49 -15.33
CA GLY A 103 -3.19 -9.84 -14.02
C GLY A 103 -2.23 -9.55 -12.86
N ASP A 104 -0.99 -10.02 -12.97
CA ASP A 104 0.06 -9.76 -11.96
C ASP A 104 0.31 -8.25 -11.80
N LEU A 105 0.27 -7.49 -12.91
CA LEU A 105 0.44 -6.03 -12.89
C LEU A 105 -0.72 -5.32 -12.20
N TYR A 106 -1.97 -5.70 -12.48
CA TYR A 106 -3.12 -5.11 -11.80
C TYR A 106 -3.12 -5.40 -10.29
N GLU A 107 -2.77 -6.61 -9.85
CA GLU A 107 -2.64 -6.91 -8.42
C GLU A 107 -1.64 -5.99 -7.73
N VAL A 108 -0.47 -5.82 -8.36
CA VAL A 108 0.62 -4.97 -7.88
C VAL A 108 0.19 -3.50 -7.86
N ILE A 109 -0.43 -2.99 -8.93
CA ILE A 109 -1.00 -1.63 -8.99
C ILE A 109 -2.02 -1.42 -7.86
N GLY A 110 -2.95 -2.36 -7.69
CA GLY A 110 -3.96 -2.32 -6.64
C GLY A 110 -3.34 -2.29 -5.24
N HIS A 111 -2.29 -3.08 -5.02
CA HIS A 111 -1.57 -3.09 -3.75
C HIS A 111 -0.82 -1.78 -3.47
N VAL A 112 -0.10 -1.23 -4.46
CA VAL A 112 0.63 0.04 -4.32
C VAL A 112 -0.34 1.17 -4.03
N LEU A 113 -1.42 1.29 -4.80
CA LEU A 113 -2.42 2.34 -4.61
C LEU A 113 -3.15 2.21 -3.27
N ALA A 114 -3.37 0.99 -2.78
CA ALA A 114 -4.00 0.77 -1.48
C ALA A 114 -3.10 1.16 -0.29
N ASN A 115 -1.78 1.17 -0.46
CA ASN A 115 -0.79 1.33 0.62
C ASN A 115 0.14 2.52 0.41
N VAL A 116 -0.33 3.53 -0.33
CA VAL A 116 0.51 4.60 -0.85
C VAL A 116 1.06 5.51 0.27
N LYS A 117 2.36 5.81 0.22
CA LYS A 117 3.07 6.58 1.26
C LYS A 117 3.81 7.79 0.73
N SER A 118 4.06 7.84 -0.58
CA SER A 118 4.77 8.94 -1.22
C SER A 118 4.24 9.17 -2.64
N TRP A 119 4.54 10.35 -3.18
CA TRP A 119 4.14 10.75 -4.54
C TRP A 119 4.71 9.82 -5.61
N GLU A 120 5.96 9.38 -5.45
CA GLU A 120 6.63 8.49 -6.38
C GLU A 120 5.88 7.17 -6.53
N GLN A 121 5.23 6.71 -5.46
CA GLN A 121 4.39 5.52 -5.49
C GLN A 121 3.13 5.71 -6.32
N VAL A 122 2.50 6.87 -6.15
CA VAL A 122 1.31 7.27 -6.90
C VAL A 122 1.65 7.39 -8.40
N ASP A 123 2.70 8.13 -8.75
CA ASP A 123 3.10 8.33 -10.16
C ASP A 123 3.51 7.02 -10.83
N LEU A 124 4.24 6.15 -10.13
CA LEU A 124 4.62 4.85 -10.69
C LEU A 124 3.40 3.97 -10.94
N ALA A 125 2.50 3.85 -9.97
CA ALA A 125 1.26 3.08 -10.13
C ALA A 125 0.43 3.62 -11.30
N ARG A 126 0.35 4.95 -11.48
CA ARG A 126 -0.31 5.60 -12.62
C ARG A 126 0.34 5.21 -13.95
N ARG A 127 1.67 5.26 -14.06
CA ARG A 127 2.38 4.89 -15.30
C ARG A 127 2.15 3.43 -15.68
N LEU A 128 2.21 2.54 -14.70
CA LEU A 128 1.94 1.11 -14.90
C LEU A 128 0.50 0.85 -15.29
N LEU A 129 -0.44 1.51 -14.63
CA LEU A 129 -1.86 1.40 -14.98
C LEU A 129 -2.07 1.81 -16.44
N CYS A 130 -1.49 2.95 -16.86
CA CYS A 130 -1.56 3.40 -18.24
C CYS A 130 -0.94 2.37 -19.22
N ALA A 131 0.24 1.83 -18.90
CA ALA A 131 0.88 0.82 -19.73
C ALA A 131 0.08 -0.50 -19.81
N THR A 132 -0.45 -0.96 -18.68
CA THR A 132 -1.23 -2.21 -18.57
C THR A 132 -2.55 -2.07 -19.30
N MET A 133 -3.25 -0.94 -19.15
CA MET A 133 -4.51 -0.69 -19.85
C MET A 133 -4.35 -0.59 -21.37
N LYS A 134 -3.24 -0.04 -21.85
CA LYS A 134 -2.94 -0.02 -23.30
C LYS A 134 -2.78 -1.43 -23.86
N ALA A 135 -2.23 -2.35 -23.07
CA ALA A 135 -2.20 -3.75 -23.43
C ALA A 135 -3.62 -4.36 -23.34
N ASP A 136 -4.42 -4.00 -22.34
CA ASP A 136 -5.71 -4.61 -21.98
C ASP A 136 -6.96 -4.03 -22.69
N LEU A 137 -6.82 -3.45 -23.89
CA LEU A 137 -7.91 -2.72 -24.56
C LEU A 137 -9.15 -3.61 -24.88
N GLU A 138 -8.95 -4.90 -25.08
CA GLU A 138 -10.00 -5.82 -25.56
C GLU A 138 -10.78 -6.50 -24.43
N ASP A 139 -10.14 -6.89 -23.33
CA ASP A 139 -10.74 -7.79 -22.33
C ASP A 139 -11.37 -7.09 -21.12
N ASN A 140 -11.11 -5.79 -20.91
CA ASN A 140 -11.59 -4.99 -19.77
C ASN A 140 -11.43 -5.69 -18.38
N ILE A 141 -10.31 -6.39 -18.17
CA ILE A 141 -10.08 -7.18 -16.96
C ILE A 141 -9.87 -6.28 -15.74
N LEU A 142 -9.55 -5.00 -15.97
CA LEU A 142 -9.44 -3.98 -14.93
C LEU A 142 -10.61 -4.00 -13.91
N SER A 143 -11.85 -4.21 -14.37
CA SER A 143 -13.06 -4.29 -13.53
C SER A 143 -13.05 -5.45 -12.52
N GLN A 144 -12.26 -6.51 -12.77
CA GLN A 144 -12.11 -7.67 -11.89
C GLN A 144 -11.27 -7.38 -10.63
N TYR A 145 -10.72 -6.17 -10.50
CA TYR A 145 -9.89 -5.75 -9.37
C TYR A 145 -10.56 -4.62 -8.57
N PRO A 146 -11.53 -4.91 -7.68
CA PRO A 146 -12.27 -3.91 -6.91
C PRO A 146 -11.38 -2.94 -6.11
N SER A 147 -10.21 -3.41 -5.67
CA SER A 147 -9.25 -2.58 -4.96
C SER A 147 -8.72 -1.44 -5.82
N ILE A 148 -8.57 -1.64 -7.13
CA ILE A 148 -8.18 -0.60 -8.08
C ILE A 148 -9.34 0.38 -8.26
N GLY A 149 -10.59 -0.11 -8.38
CA GLY A 149 -11.78 0.74 -8.45
C GLY A 149 -11.84 1.75 -7.30
N SER A 150 -11.77 1.30 -6.05
CA SER A 150 -11.76 2.22 -4.89
C SER A 150 -10.59 3.22 -4.95
N SER A 151 -9.42 2.81 -5.45
CA SER A 151 -8.27 3.71 -5.62
C SER A 151 -8.50 4.74 -6.74
N LEU A 152 -9.11 4.35 -7.85
CA LEU A 152 -9.45 5.23 -8.97
C LEU A 152 -10.43 6.32 -8.54
N LEU A 153 -11.48 5.96 -7.79
CA LEU A 153 -12.41 6.95 -7.24
C LEU A 153 -11.71 7.91 -6.28
N ALA A 154 -10.83 7.38 -5.41
CA ALA A 154 -10.06 8.20 -4.48
C ALA A 154 -9.14 9.21 -5.21
N MET A 155 -8.48 8.74 -6.28
CA MET A 155 -7.58 9.51 -7.13
C MET A 155 -8.33 10.58 -7.94
N ARG A 156 -9.52 10.26 -8.48
CA ARG A 156 -10.40 11.22 -9.16
C ARG A 156 -10.85 12.32 -8.20
N SER A 157 -11.33 11.96 -7.00
CA SER A 157 -11.74 12.94 -5.99
C SER A 157 -10.60 13.84 -5.49
N ALA A 158 -9.35 13.43 -5.66
CA ALA A 158 -8.18 14.20 -5.25
C ALA A 158 -7.57 15.04 -6.38
N GLY A 159 -8.05 14.93 -7.62
CA GLY A 159 -7.42 15.44 -8.85
C GLY A 159 -7.00 16.91 -8.80
N ASP A 160 -7.85 17.79 -8.27
CA ASP A 160 -7.56 19.23 -8.12
C ASP A 160 -6.28 19.53 -7.32
N ARG A 161 -5.86 18.60 -6.46
CA ARG A 161 -4.67 18.74 -5.59
C ARG A 161 -3.40 18.14 -6.21
N MET A 162 -3.52 17.41 -7.32
CA MET A 162 -2.47 16.56 -7.86
C MET A 162 -1.84 17.10 -9.16
N GLY A 163 -2.33 18.25 -9.65
CA GLY A 163 -1.90 18.88 -10.89
C GLY A 163 -2.73 18.41 -12.09
N ALA A 164 -3.43 19.35 -12.73
CA ALA A 164 -4.59 19.07 -13.58
C ALA A 164 -4.28 18.31 -14.90
N GLU A 165 -3.15 18.57 -15.57
CA GLU A 165 -3.06 18.20 -16.99
C GLU A 165 -2.79 16.72 -17.28
N THR A 166 -1.91 16.06 -16.50
CA THR A 166 -1.53 14.66 -16.79
C THR A 166 -2.30 13.65 -15.95
N TRP A 167 -2.81 14.09 -14.79
CA TRP A 167 -3.53 13.26 -13.85
C TRP A 167 -4.93 12.92 -14.38
N ASP A 168 -5.65 13.93 -14.83
CA ASP A 168 -7.05 13.80 -15.23
C ASP A 168 -7.24 12.86 -16.40
N CYS A 169 -6.36 12.89 -17.41
CA CYS A 169 -6.54 12.06 -18.60
C CYS A 169 -6.43 10.56 -18.26
N VAL A 170 -5.37 10.14 -17.55
CA VAL A 170 -5.16 8.70 -17.24
C VAL A 170 -6.18 8.20 -16.23
N VAL A 171 -6.43 8.95 -15.15
CA VAL A 171 -7.35 8.51 -14.11
C VAL A 171 -8.79 8.51 -14.62
N ASN A 172 -9.24 9.55 -15.34
CA ASN A 172 -10.59 9.56 -15.87
C ASN A 172 -10.79 8.50 -16.95
N HIS A 173 -9.77 8.24 -17.79
CA HIS A 173 -9.83 7.12 -18.73
C HIS A 173 -9.95 5.79 -17.99
N ALA A 174 -9.13 5.54 -16.97
CA ALA A 174 -9.18 4.33 -16.15
C ALA A 174 -10.51 4.14 -15.41
N VAL A 175 -11.07 5.21 -14.85
CA VAL A 175 -12.40 5.22 -14.22
C VAL A 175 -13.46 4.83 -15.24
N ARG A 176 -13.47 5.46 -16.42
CA ARG A 176 -14.46 5.16 -17.47
C ARG A 176 -14.34 3.74 -18.01
N GLN A 177 -13.12 3.19 -18.09
CA GLN A 177 -12.92 1.79 -18.47
C GLN A 177 -13.40 0.84 -17.37
N PHE A 178 -13.07 1.13 -16.11
CA PHE A 178 -13.46 0.29 -14.97
C PHE A 178 -14.98 0.13 -14.87
N TRP A 179 -15.73 1.23 -15.05
CA TRP A 179 -17.21 1.24 -15.01
C TRP A 179 -17.83 1.41 -16.41
N ARG A 180 -17.23 0.82 -17.45
CA ARG A 180 -17.68 1.02 -18.83
C ARG A 180 -19.16 0.67 -19.01
N GLU A 181 -19.58 -0.47 -18.48
CA GLU A 181 -20.95 -1.00 -18.63
C GLU A 181 -21.97 -0.12 -17.91
N GLU A 182 -21.67 0.35 -16.69
CA GLU A 182 -22.60 1.19 -15.93
C GLU A 182 -22.68 2.63 -16.44
N LEU A 183 -21.64 3.10 -17.15
CA LEU A 183 -21.57 4.46 -17.66
C LEU A 183 -22.07 4.61 -19.11
N GLN A 184 -22.20 3.52 -19.87
CA GLN A 184 -22.46 3.58 -21.33
C GLN A 184 -23.74 4.33 -21.70
N ASP A 185 -24.78 4.22 -20.87
CA ASP A 185 -26.12 4.78 -21.12
C ASP A 185 -26.33 6.14 -20.44
N LEU A 186 -25.32 6.64 -19.72
CA LEU A 186 -25.41 7.90 -18.99
C LEU A 186 -24.88 9.05 -19.85
N SER A 187 -25.57 10.19 -19.79
CA SER A 187 -24.99 11.45 -20.28
C SER A 187 -23.69 11.77 -19.52
N SER A 188 -22.82 12.60 -20.09
CA SER A 188 -21.59 13.02 -19.39
C SER A 188 -21.85 13.55 -17.97
N LYS A 189 -22.90 14.36 -17.78
CA LYS A 189 -23.29 14.87 -16.45
C LYS A 189 -23.82 13.75 -15.54
N GLY A 190 -24.57 12.80 -16.11
CA GLY A 190 -25.06 11.63 -15.38
C GLY A 190 -23.92 10.73 -14.91
N ALA A 191 -22.91 10.51 -15.76
CA ALA A 191 -21.72 9.74 -15.42
C ALA A 191 -20.93 10.37 -14.27
N GLU A 192 -20.71 11.69 -14.27
CA GLU A 192 -20.04 12.37 -13.17
C GLU A 192 -20.82 12.24 -11.85
N SER A 193 -22.15 12.41 -11.89
CA SER A 193 -23.02 12.23 -10.70
C SER A 193 -22.96 10.80 -10.15
N TYR A 194 -23.03 9.80 -11.04
CA TYR A 194 -22.94 8.39 -10.67
C TYR A 194 -21.61 8.07 -9.99
N LEU A 195 -20.49 8.55 -10.56
CA LEU A 195 -19.16 8.32 -9.99
C LEU A 195 -18.98 9.02 -8.63
N ASP A 196 -19.58 10.20 -8.44
CA ASP A 196 -19.55 10.91 -7.16
C ASP A 196 -20.36 10.19 -6.07
N GLU A 197 -21.54 9.68 -6.42
CA GLU A 197 -22.35 8.84 -5.52
C GLU A 197 -21.59 7.55 -5.15
N ARG A 198 -20.97 6.91 -6.14
CA ARG A 198 -20.16 5.71 -5.95
C ARG A 198 -18.96 5.98 -5.04
N PHE A 199 -18.27 7.09 -5.23
CA PHE A 199 -17.17 7.52 -4.35
C PHE A 199 -17.65 7.69 -2.90
N ARG A 200 -18.79 8.36 -2.69
CA ARG A 200 -19.35 8.57 -1.34
C ARG A 200 -19.79 7.27 -0.68
N ALA A 201 -20.27 6.30 -1.46
CA ALA A 201 -20.70 4.99 -0.96
C ALA A 201 -19.52 4.04 -0.67
N ASP A 202 -18.37 4.22 -1.33
CA ASP A 202 -17.19 3.38 -1.15
C ASP A 202 -16.29 3.90 -0.01
N GLU A 203 -16.45 3.31 1.18
CA GLU A 203 -15.67 3.67 2.37
C GLU A 203 -14.15 3.56 2.15
N LYS A 204 -13.68 2.59 1.35
CA LYS A 204 -12.25 2.44 1.06
C LYS A 204 -11.76 3.58 0.18
N ALA A 205 -12.55 3.98 -0.80
CA ALA A 205 -12.24 5.13 -1.66
C ALA A 205 -12.13 6.42 -0.84
N VAL A 206 -13.10 6.69 0.04
CA VAL A 206 -13.09 7.88 0.91
C VAL A 206 -11.86 7.91 1.81
N ARG A 207 -11.55 6.78 2.48
CA ARG A 207 -10.35 6.69 3.35
C ARG A 207 -9.07 6.97 2.57
N ARG A 208 -8.95 6.43 1.36
CA ARG A 208 -7.77 6.65 0.49
C ARG A 208 -7.69 8.08 -0.02
N ALA A 209 -8.81 8.71 -0.37
CA ALA A 209 -8.83 10.11 -0.79
C ALA A 209 -8.34 11.04 0.32
N VAL A 210 -8.69 10.76 1.58
CA VAL A 210 -8.17 11.49 2.75
C VAL A 210 -6.65 11.28 2.89
N GLN A 211 -6.16 10.05 2.72
CA GLN A 211 -4.74 9.74 2.75
C GLN A 211 -3.96 10.48 1.66
N LEU A 212 -4.44 10.42 0.41
CA LEU A 212 -3.90 11.17 -0.71
C LEU A 212 -3.92 12.68 -0.42
N GLY A 213 -5.05 13.20 0.04
CA GLY A 213 -5.20 14.61 0.40
C GLY A 213 -4.16 15.08 1.41
N LYS A 214 -3.84 14.28 2.43
CA LYS A 214 -2.76 14.57 3.40
C LYS A 214 -1.37 14.57 2.78
N MET A 215 -1.15 13.79 1.72
CA MET A 215 0.13 13.75 0.99
C MET A 215 0.29 14.96 0.05
N PHE A 216 -0.80 15.46 -0.53
CA PHE A 216 -0.79 16.57 -1.49
C PHE A 216 -0.96 17.95 -0.86
N SER A 217 -1.52 18.02 0.35
CA SER A 217 -1.39 19.21 1.16
C SER A 217 0.07 19.34 1.56
N ALA A 218 0.84 20.14 0.81
CA ALA A 218 2.19 20.52 1.21
C ALA A 218 2.17 20.90 2.70
N PRO A 219 3.15 20.48 3.50
CA PRO A 219 3.36 21.14 4.77
C PRO A 219 3.77 22.57 4.41
N SER A 220 2.83 23.51 4.41
CA SER A 220 3.25 24.90 4.36
C SER A 220 4.11 25.14 5.60
N GLU A 221 5.25 25.81 5.45
CA GLU A 221 6.13 26.14 6.58
C GLU A 221 5.38 26.92 7.68
N GLU A 222 4.22 27.51 7.36
CA GLU A 222 3.35 28.24 8.29
C GLU A 222 2.32 27.36 9.03
N THR A 223 2.06 26.10 8.63
CA THR A 223 1.04 25.25 9.30
C THR A 223 1.60 24.33 10.38
N CYS A 224 2.84 24.56 10.86
CA CYS A 224 3.40 23.83 12.00
C CYS A 224 3.02 24.42 13.37
N GLN A 225 2.04 25.33 13.44
CA GLN A 225 1.56 25.89 14.72
C GLN A 225 0.05 25.86 14.97
N THR A 226 -0.79 25.30 14.10
CA THR A 226 -2.22 25.22 14.38
C THR A 226 -2.83 23.88 13.95
N PHE A 227 -3.51 23.27 14.93
CA PHE A 227 -4.34 22.05 14.86
C PHE A 227 -3.65 20.70 15.14
N TYR A 228 -3.17 20.54 16.38
CA TYR A 228 -3.77 19.57 17.32
C TYR A 228 -3.35 19.95 18.75
N VAL A 229 -4.13 20.81 19.42
CA VAL A 229 -4.11 20.86 20.89
C VAL A 229 -5.08 19.79 21.34
N GLU A 230 -4.59 18.59 21.65
CA GLU A 230 -5.29 17.77 22.63
C GLU A 230 -5.42 18.64 23.89
N LYS A 231 -6.65 19.06 24.24
CA LYS A 231 -6.88 19.76 25.50
C LYS A 231 -6.25 18.92 26.61
N PRO A 232 -5.24 19.42 27.35
CA PRO A 232 -4.75 18.70 28.50
C PRO A 232 -5.93 18.56 29.46
N ARG A 233 -6.34 17.32 29.73
CA ARG A 233 -7.30 17.04 30.79
C ARG A 233 -6.68 17.58 32.08
N SER A 234 -7.21 18.71 32.54
CA SER A 234 -6.93 19.21 33.88
C SER A 234 -7.26 18.09 34.86
N LYS A 235 -6.29 17.77 35.72
CA LYS A 235 -6.47 16.86 36.85
C LYS A 235 -7.55 17.46 37.76
N GLN A 236 -8.79 17.00 37.64
CA GLN A 236 -9.74 17.12 38.75
C GLN A 236 -9.22 16.24 39.88
N ARG A 237 -8.68 16.88 40.92
CA ARG A 237 -8.51 16.29 42.24
C ARG A 237 -9.91 15.93 42.74
N THR A 238 -10.16 14.64 42.91
CA THR A 238 -11.24 14.13 43.72
C THR A 238 -10.97 14.49 45.19
N ALA A 239 -11.78 15.39 45.74
CA ALA A 239 -11.97 15.51 47.18
C ALA A 239 -13.28 14.78 47.50
N GLU A 240 -13.19 13.81 48.40
CA GLU A 240 -14.29 13.04 48.97
C GLU A 240 -15.19 13.97 49.81
N THR A 241 -16.51 13.90 49.64
CA THR A 241 -17.49 13.94 50.74
C THR A 241 -18.85 13.41 50.24
N GLU A 242 -19.42 12.44 50.96
CA GLU A 242 -20.78 11.87 50.78
C GLU A 242 -21.89 12.77 51.42
N PRO A 243 -23.16 12.32 51.58
CA PRO A 243 -24.18 12.01 50.57
C PRO A 243 -25.53 12.74 50.84
N ALA A 244 -26.42 12.89 49.84
CA ALA A 244 -27.87 12.91 50.06
C ALA A 244 -28.70 12.93 48.74
N GLU A 245 -29.63 11.98 48.70
CA GLU A 245 -31.03 12.04 48.21
C GLU A 245 -31.41 12.15 46.72
N VAL A 246 -31.92 11.01 46.24
CA VAL A 246 -33.16 10.75 45.46
C VAL A 246 -33.66 11.81 44.48
N GLY A 247 -33.61 11.49 43.19
CA GLY A 247 -34.39 12.21 42.18
C GLY A 247 -34.25 11.72 40.74
N ALA A 248 -35.28 11.02 40.26
CA ALA A 248 -35.80 10.95 38.89
C ALA A 248 -34.89 10.55 37.71
N VAL A 249 -35.35 9.48 37.06
CA VAL A 249 -34.85 8.78 35.89
C VAL A 249 -34.77 9.71 34.66
N GLY A 250 -33.55 10.01 34.20
CA GLY A 250 -33.28 10.56 32.88
C GLY A 250 -32.24 9.68 32.20
N ALA A 251 -32.67 8.84 31.25
CA ALA A 251 -31.80 7.98 30.45
C ALA A 251 -30.97 8.84 29.47
N ALA A 252 -29.93 9.48 29.98
CA ALA A 252 -28.90 10.10 29.16
C ALA A 252 -28.10 8.99 28.47
N SER A 253 -28.21 8.94 27.14
CA SER A 253 -27.42 8.04 26.29
C SER A 253 -25.93 8.35 26.47
N VAL A 254 -25.25 7.50 27.24
CA VAL A 254 -23.79 7.53 27.35
C VAL A 254 -23.22 7.41 25.93
N PRO A 255 -22.38 8.35 25.47
CA PRO A 255 -21.79 8.26 24.14
C PRO A 255 -20.96 6.97 24.09
N VAL A 256 -21.45 6.01 23.30
CA VAL A 256 -20.79 4.72 23.10
C VAL A 256 -19.48 5.01 22.38
N LYS A 257 -18.40 5.07 23.15
CA LYS A 257 -17.05 5.19 22.61
C LYS A 257 -16.83 3.99 21.68
N PRO A 258 -16.43 4.20 20.41
CA PRO A 258 -16.21 3.09 19.49
C PRO A 258 -15.22 2.12 20.12
N ARG A 259 -15.64 0.86 20.24
CA ARG A 259 -14.81 -0.22 20.79
C ARG A 259 -13.65 -0.42 19.84
N LEU A 260 -12.46 0.03 20.24
CA LEU A 260 -11.24 -0.27 19.50
C LEU A 260 -11.05 -1.79 19.42
N GLU A 261 -10.53 -2.26 18.30
CA GLU A 261 -10.24 -3.68 18.11
C GLU A 261 -9.26 -4.19 19.18
N ARG A 262 -9.46 -5.43 19.64
CA ARG A 262 -8.58 -6.06 20.64
C ARG A 262 -7.24 -6.42 20.00
N ARG A 263 -6.14 -5.88 20.54
CA ARG A 263 -4.78 -6.11 20.00
C ARG A 263 -4.01 -7.16 20.80
N LYS A 264 -3.05 -7.83 20.16
CA LYS A 264 -2.12 -8.77 20.80
C LYS A 264 -0.86 -8.04 21.26
N CYS A 265 -0.21 -8.52 22.33
CA CYS A 265 1.03 -7.94 22.81
C CYS A 265 2.15 -8.10 21.75
N SER A 266 2.93 -7.05 21.52
CA SER A 266 4.04 -7.04 20.55
C SER A 266 5.31 -7.74 21.04
N HIS A 267 5.34 -8.24 22.28
CA HIS A 267 6.43 -9.10 22.75
C HIS A 267 6.23 -10.53 22.23
N SER A 268 7.18 -11.05 21.45
CA SER A 268 7.05 -12.34 20.74
C SER A 268 6.74 -13.55 21.62
N SER A 269 7.16 -13.54 22.88
CA SER A 269 6.92 -14.63 23.83
C SER A 269 5.68 -14.42 24.70
N CYS A 270 4.93 -13.32 24.51
CA CYS A 270 3.72 -13.01 25.25
C CYS A 270 2.47 -13.29 24.40
N GLY A 271 1.61 -14.19 24.86
CA GLY A 271 0.35 -14.53 24.19
C GLY A 271 -0.85 -13.64 24.56
N ASN A 272 -0.65 -12.62 25.40
CA ASN A 272 -1.75 -11.83 25.94
C ASN A 272 -2.45 -10.99 24.85
N VAL A 273 -3.77 -10.94 24.95
CA VAL A 273 -4.66 -10.15 24.10
C VAL A 273 -5.42 -9.16 24.98
N GLU A 274 -5.64 -7.93 24.48
CA GLU A 274 -6.40 -6.91 25.19
C GLU A 274 -7.79 -7.42 25.60
N SER A 275 -8.13 -7.32 26.88
CA SER A 275 -9.49 -7.63 27.37
C SER A 275 -10.50 -6.58 26.88
N MET A 276 -10.07 -5.32 26.86
CA MET A 276 -10.78 -4.19 26.29
C MET A 276 -9.83 -3.43 25.36
N GLY A 277 -10.28 -3.13 24.14
CA GLY A 277 -9.44 -2.47 23.13
C GLY A 277 -8.89 -1.14 23.63
N GLY A 278 -7.59 -0.92 23.43
CA GLY A 278 -6.91 0.30 23.88
C GLY A 278 -6.34 0.25 25.31
N THR A 279 -6.42 -0.89 26.00
CA THR A 279 -5.87 -1.04 27.37
C THR A 279 -4.37 -1.30 27.41
N PHE A 280 -3.75 -1.81 26.33
CA PHE A 280 -2.31 -2.02 26.28
C PHE A 280 -1.56 -0.70 26.10
N GLN A 281 -0.38 -0.65 26.71
CA GLN A 281 0.52 0.49 26.63
C GLN A 281 1.15 0.57 25.24
N ILE A 282 1.10 1.74 24.62
CA ILE A 282 1.69 1.97 23.31
C ILE A 282 3.16 2.40 23.50
N CYS A 283 4.06 1.96 22.60
CA CYS A 283 5.43 2.46 22.60
C CYS A 283 5.46 3.98 22.39
N GLY A 284 6.05 4.72 23.33
CA GLY A 284 6.08 6.18 23.27
C GLY A 284 6.83 6.77 22.08
N ARG A 285 7.74 6.00 21.47
CA ARG A 285 8.53 6.42 20.31
C ARG A 285 7.80 6.16 18.98
N CYS A 286 7.68 4.89 18.57
CA CYS A 286 7.07 4.59 17.26
C CYS A 286 5.55 4.68 17.24
N ARG A 287 4.87 4.64 18.40
CA ARG A 287 3.39 4.57 18.53
C ARG A 287 2.71 3.39 17.82
N LEU A 288 3.48 2.43 17.30
CA LEU A 288 2.98 1.26 16.56
C LEU A 288 2.88 0.00 17.44
N ALA A 289 3.88 -0.26 18.29
CA ALA A 289 3.91 -1.45 19.12
C ALA A 289 3.09 -1.29 20.42
N VAL A 290 2.44 -2.36 20.87
CA VAL A 290 1.56 -2.38 22.04
C VAL A 290 1.98 -3.45 23.04
N TYR A 291 1.92 -3.14 24.33
CA TYR A 291 2.44 -4.00 25.40
C TYR A 291 1.43 -4.12 26.53
N CYS A 292 1.16 -5.35 26.97
CA CYS A 292 0.29 -5.57 28.12
C CYS A 292 0.91 -5.06 29.43
N SER A 293 2.23 -4.84 29.46
CA SER A 293 2.94 -4.29 30.61
C SER A 293 4.27 -3.65 30.21
N LYS A 294 4.79 -2.77 31.08
CA LYS A 294 6.14 -2.18 30.96
C LYS A 294 7.24 -3.25 30.95
N ALA A 295 7.03 -4.40 31.59
CA ALA A 295 7.96 -5.53 31.56
C ALA A 295 8.05 -6.14 30.15
N CYS A 296 6.91 -6.37 29.49
CA CYS A 296 6.88 -6.84 28.09
C CYS A 296 7.52 -5.83 27.13
N GLN A 297 7.32 -4.53 27.35
CA GLN A 297 7.99 -3.50 26.56
C GLN A 297 9.52 -3.56 26.71
N LYS A 298 10.03 -3.68 27.94
CA LYS A 298 11.48 -3.79 28.20
C LYS A 298 12.08 -5.07 27.60
N LEU A 299 11.38 -6.20 27.70
CA LEU A 299 11.82 -7.45 27.11
C LEU A 299 11.86 -7.34 25.58
N ALA A 300 10.77 -6.90 24.96
CA ALA A 300 10.71 -6.67 23.52
C ALA A 300 11.79 -5.70 23.04
N TRP A 301 12.09 -4.64 23.81
CA TRP A 301 13.18 -3.70 23.53
C TRP A 301 14.53 -4.39 23.45
N ARG A 302 14.85 -5.28 24.41
CA ARG A 302 16.11 -6.04 24.45
C ARG A 302 16.17 -7.10 23.36
N THR A 303 15.05 -7.75 23.02
CA THR A 303 15.00 -8.84 22.03
C THR A 303 14.90 -8.36 20.58
N GLY A 304 14.92 -7.04 20.33
CA GLY A 304 15.07 -6.49 18.97
C GLY A 304 14.13 -5.33 18.61
N HIS A 305 13.16 -4.95 19.46
CA HIS A 305 12.27 -3.83 19.14
C HIS A 305 13.03 -2.51 18.93
N LYS A 306 14.15 -2.32 19.65
CA LYS A 306 15.01 -1.15 19.50
C LYS A 306 15.56 -0.96 18.08
N ASP A 307 15.74 -2.04 17.33
CA ASP A 307 16.40 -2.02 16.02
C ASP A 307 15.49 -1.48 14.90
N PHE A 308 14.18 -1.38 15.16
CA PHE A 308 13.18 -0.91 14.19
C PHE A 308 12.21 0.13 14.77
N CYS A 309 12.48 0.63 15.98
CA CYS A 309 11.70 1.67 16.61
C CYS A 309 12.19 3.04 16.16
N HIS A 310 11.51 3.64 15.18
CA HIS A 310 11.78 4.98 14.67
C HIS A 310 10.85 6.00 15.33
#